data_AF-A0A3C0B6K1-F1
#
_entry.id   AF-A0A3C0B6K1-F1
#
_cell.length_a   1.000
_cell.length_b   1.000
_cell.length_c   1.000
_cell.angle_alpha   90.00
_cell.angle_beta   90.00
_cell.angle_gamma   90.00
#
_symmetry.space_group_name_H-M   'P 1'
#
loop_
_entity.id
_entity.type
_entity.pdbx_description
1 polymer ?
#
loop_
_entity_poly.entity_id
_entity_poly.type
_entity_poly.pdbx_seq_one_letter_code
_entity_poly.pdbx_strand_id
1 'polypeptide(L)'
;LVPHKTFEGNRPSSTFFLDKLTPGNLGKLVAMYEHSVFVQGVIWNINSFDQMGVELGKKLAQNIIPELQKKDKPLNHDSSTNALIEFYRG
;
A
#
# COMPACT_ATOMS: atom_id res chain seq x y z
N LEU A 1 -25.95 -29.70 -2.83
CA LEU A 1 -25.38 -29.55 -4.20
C LEU A 1 -25.93 -28.32 -4.94
N VAL A 2 -27.25 -28.06 -4.96
CA VAL A 2 -27.87 -26.90 -5.63
C VAL A 2 -27.41 -25.50 -5.11
N PRO A 3 -27.20 -25.26 -3.80
CA PRO A 3 -26.81 -23.94 -3.29
C PRO A 3 -25.40 -23.46 -3.67
N HIS A 4 -24.49 -24.35 -4.07
CA HIS A 4 -23.13 -23.97 -4.49
C HIS A 4 -23.03 -23.58 -5.97
N LYS A 5 -24.15 -23.63 -6.72
CA LYS A 5 -24.23 -23.25 -8.14
C LYS A 5 -25.18 -22.07 -8.37
N THR A 6 -25.70 -21.46 -7.31
CA THR A 6 -26.53 -20.26 -7.38
C THR A 6 -25.65 -19.02 -7.32
N PHE A 7 -25.87 -18.09 -8.25
CA PHE A 7 -25.19 -16.80 -8.30
C PHE A 7 -26.23 -15.69 -8.17
N GLU A 8 -26.14 -14.89 -7.10
CA GLU A 8 -27.09 -13.81 -6.81
C GLU A 8 -27.02 -12.62 -7.78
N GLY A 9 -26.01 -12.58 -8.66
CA GLY A 9 -25.81 -11.47 -9.59
C GLY A 9 -25.51 -10.15 -8.86
N ASN A 10 -25.99 -9.04 -9.42
CA ASN A 10 -25.85 -7.68 -8.87
C ASN A 10 -24.43 -7.26 -8.49
N ARG A 11 -23.44 -7.67 -9.30
CA ARG A 11 -22.04 -7.27 -9.15
C ARG A 11 -21.73 -6.19 -10.19
N PRO A 12 -21.60 -4.91 -9.81
CA PRO A 12 -21.34 -3.85 -10.76
C PRO A 12 -19.95 -4.02 -11.38
N SER A 13 -19.83 -3.68 -12.66
CA SER A 13 -18.57 -3.66 -13.39
C SER A 13 -18.48 -2.44 -14.29
N SER A 14 -17.26 -2.06 -14.63
CA SER A 14 -16.98 -1.07 -15.68
C SER A 14 -16.06 -1.72 -16.70
N THR A 15 -16.44 -1.67 -17.97
CA THR A 15 -15.65 -2.22 -19.08
C THR A 15 -15.23 -1.09 -19.99
N PHE A 16 -13.92 -0.88 -20.12
CA PHE A 16 -13.33 0.10 -21.02
C PHE A 16 -12.75 -0.61 -22.25
N PHE A 17 -13.19 -0.20 -23.44
CA PHE A 17 -12.70 -0.75 -24.70
C PHE A 17 -11.64 0.16 -25.30
N LEU A 18 -10.54 -0.43 -25.78
CA LEU A 18 -9.51 0.23 -26.56
C LEU A 18 -9.18 -0.62 -27.78
N ASP A 19 -9.03 -0.01 -28.96
CA ASP A 19 -8.73 -0.75 -30.19
C ASP A 19 -7.41 -1.53 -30.12
N LYS A 20 -6.39 -0.89 -29.52
CA LYS A 20 -5.07 -1.48 -29.25
C LYS A 20 -4.39 -0.73 -28.11
N LEU A 21 -3.58 -1.45 -27.33
CA LEU A 21 -2.69 -0.86 -26.33
C LEU A 21 -1.47 -0.23 -27.00
N THR A 22 -1.66 0.93 -27.63
CA THR A 22 -0.57 1.77 -28.13
C THR A 22 -0.02 2.65 -26.99
N PRO A 23 1.19 3.23 -27.12
CA PRO A 23 1.71 4.16 -26.11
C PRO A 23 0.74 5.31 -25.79
N GLY A 24 0.09 5.87 -26.82
CA GLY A 24 -0.90 6.93 -26.64
C GLY A 24 -2.17 6.47 -25.91
N ASN A 25 -2.65 5.25 -26.19
CA ASN A 25 -3.82 4.70 -25.51
C ASN A 25 -3.50 4.26 -24.06
N LEU A 26 -2.29 3.76 -23.80
CA LEU A 26 -1.83 3.49 -22.44
C LEU A 26 -1.75 4.79 -21.63
N GLY A 27 -1.19 5.87 -22.20
CA GLY A 27 -1.14 7.17 -21.54
C GLY A 27 -2.53 7.70 -21.17
N LYS A 28 -3.51 7.58 -22.07
CA LYS A 28 -4.91 7.94 -21.76
C LYS A 28 -5.49 7.10 -20.63
N LEU A 29 -5.22 5.80 -20.60
CA LEU A 29 -5.72 4.91 -19.56
C LEU A 29 -5.13 5.26 -18.19
N VAL A 30 -3.82 5.54 -18.12
CA VAL A 30 -3.17 6.00 -16.88
C VAL A 30 -3.74 7.35 -16.44
N ALA A 31 -3.81 8.34 -17.34
CA ALA A 31 -4.36 9.66 -17.04
C ALA A 31 -5.83 9.60 -16.57
N MET A 32 -6.64 8.69 -17.12
CA MET A 32 -8.00 8.45 -16.66
C MET A 32 -8.04 8.02 -15.18
N TYR A 33 -7.15 7.12 -14.76
CA TYR A 33 -7.07 6.71 -13.36
C TYR A 33 -6.47 7.79 -12.46
N GLU A 34 -5.46 8.53 -12.90
CA GLU A 34 -4.92 9.69 -12.17
C GLU A 34 -6.01 10.73 -11.87
N HIS A 35 -6.81 11.09 -12.88
CA HIS A 35 -7.92 12.02 -12.69
C HIS A 35 -9.06 11.43 -11.84
N SER A 36 -9.33 10.12 -11.95
CA SER A 36 -10.32 9.46 -11.08
C SER A 36 -9.92 9.55 -9.60
N VAL A 37 -8.66 9.29 -9.28
CA VAL A 37 -8.12 9.41 -7.91
C VAL A 37 -8.13 10.86 -7.45
N PHE A 38 -7.74 11.80 -8.30
CA PHE A 38 -7.76 13.23 -8.00
C PHE A 38 -9.17 13.73 -7.66
N VAL A 39 -10.17 13.42 -8.50
CA VAL A 39 -11.56 13.85 -8.27
C VAL A 39 -12.11 13.27 -6.96
N GLN A 40 -11.81 12.00 -6.66
CA GLN A 40 -12.17 11.40 -5.37
C GLN A 40 -11.53 12.13 -4.18
N GLY A 41 -10.25 12.50 -4.28
CA GLY A 41 -9.56 13.28 -3.26
C GLY A 41 -10.18 14.67 -3.03
N VAL A 42 -10.57 15.35 -4.10
CA VAL A 42 -11.28 16.64 -4.04
C VAL A 42 -12.62 16.48 -3.33
N ILE A 43 -13.40 15.44 -3.67
CA ILE A 43 -14.70 15.16 -3.03
C ILE A 43 -14.53 14.90 -1.53
N TRP A 44 -13.51 14.12 -1.15
CA TRP A 44 -13.23 13.81 0.25
C TRP A 44 -12.48 14.90 1.01
N ASN A 45 -12.10 15.98 0.35
CA ASN A 45 -11.31 17.08 0.92
C ASN A 45 -10.00 16.57 1.58
N ILE A 46 -9.30 15.67 0.90
CA ILE A 46 -7.99 15.15 1.29
C ILE A 46 -6.94 15.48 0.23
N ASN A 47 -5.67 15.53 0.64
CA ASN A 47 -4.58 15.79 -0.29
C ASN A 47 -4.16 14.49 -1.00
N SER A 48 -4.44 14.39 -2.31
CA SER A 48 -4.03 13.23 -3.13
C SER A 48 -2.53 13.20 -3.48
N PHE A 49 -1.78 14.24 -3.13
CA PHE A 49 -0.40 14.44 -3.59
C PHE A 49 0.64 14.37 -2.46
N ASP A 50 0.25 14.04 -1.24
CA ASP A 50 1.18 13.78 -0.14
C ASP A 50 1.25 12.30 0.27
N GLN A 51 2.26 11.99 1.08
CA GLN A 51 2.52 10.64 1.57
C GLN A 51 3.13 10.64 2.97
N MET A 52 2.63 11.47 3.89
CA MET A 52 3.21 11.63 5.23
C MET A 52 3.29 10.31 6.03
N GLY A 53 2.39 9.36 5.74
CA GLY A 53 2.34 8.05 6.40
C GLY A 53 3.60 7.18 6.23
N VAL A 54 4.50 7.49 5.29
CA VAL A 54 5.73 6.71 5.08
C VAL A 54 6.88 7.08 6.03
N GLU A 55 6.79 8.24 6.71
CA GLU A 55 7.94 8.78 7.43
C GLU A 55 8.27 8.02 8.71
N LEU A 56 7.26 7.65 9.49
CA LEU A 56 7.48 7.01 10.78
C LEU A 56 8.21 5.68 10.61
N GLY A 57 7.76 4.84 9.67
CA GLY A 57 8.42 3.57 9.37
C GLY A 57 9.86 3.74 8.94
N LYS A 58 10.17 4.75 8.11
CA LYS A 58 11.55 5.07 7.70
C LYS A 58 12.43 5.46 8.89
N LYS A 59 11.93 6.32 9.78
CA LYS A 59 12.64 6.76 11.00
C LYS A 59 12.88 5.60 11.96
N LEU A 60 11.87 4.76 12.20
CA LEU A 60 12.00 3.58 13.05
C LEU A 60 13.00 2.57 12.48
N ALA A 61 12.92 2.28 11.19
CA ALA A 61 13.84 1.34 10.54
C ALA A 61 15.30 1.80 10.61
N GLN A 62 15.56 3.10 10.41
CA GLN A 62 16.92 3.66 10.54
C GLN A 62 17.53 3.45 11.94
N ASN A 63 16.70 3.47 12.99
CA ASN A 63 17.15 3.21 14.35
C ASN A 63 17.38 1.72 14.62
N ILE A 64 16.53 0.84 14.06
CA ILE A 64 16.58 -0.61 14.29
C ILE A 64 17.71 -1.29 13.50
N ILE A 65 18.05 -0.82 12.30
CA ILE A 65 19.08 -1.45 11.45
C ILE A 65 20.43 -1.67 12.17
N PRO A 66 21.01 -0.67 12.89
CA PRO A 66 22.23 -0.87 13.66
C PRO A 66 22.09 -1.88 14.80
N GLU A 67 20.91 -1.94 15.43
CA GLU A 67 20.62 -2.89 16.50
C GLU A 67 20.63 -4.32 15.96
N LEU A 68 20.07 -4.58 14.78
CA LEU A 68 20.15 -5.91 14.17
C LEU A 68 21.58 -6.40 13.93
N GLN A 69 22.53 -5.49 13.68
CA GLN A 69 23.92 -5.82 13.33
C GLN A 69 24.86 -5.98 14.54
N LYS A 70 24.55 -5.34 15.67
CA LYS A 70 25.45 -5.23 16.82
C LYS A 70 24.71 -5.57 18.12
N LYS A 71 25.26 -6.48 18.93
CA LYS A 71 24.71 -6.88 20.24
C LYS A 71 25.21 -5.98 21.40
N ASP A 72 25.79 -4.83 21.07
CA ASP A 72 26.66 -4.11 21.98
C ASP A 72 25.91 -3.21 22.98
N LYS A 73 24.60 -2.99 22.78
CA LYS A 73 23.77 -2.09 23.58
C LYS A 73 22.41 -2.71 23.94
N PRO A 74 21.87 -2.41 25.13
CA PRO A 74 20.52 -2.81 25.50
C PRO A 74 19.49 -2.16 24.57
N LEU A 75 18.51 -2.94 24.15
CA LEU A 75 17.38 -2.46 23.34
C LEU A 75 16.43 -1.62 24.19
N ASN A 76 15.84 -0.58 23.59
CA ASN A 76 14.95 0.35 24.28
C ASN A 76 13.66 0.61 23.49
N HIS A 77 13.02 -0.46 23.03
CA HIS A 77 11.68 -0.44 22.43
C HIS A 77 10.67 -1.13 23.35
N ASP A 78 9.42 -1.25 22.90
CA ASP A 78 8.43 -2.08 23.57
C ASP A 78 8.88 -3.55 23.62
N SER A 79 8.23 -4.33 24.50
CA SER A 79 8.61 -5.73 24.74
C SER A 79 8.48 -6.61 23.50
N SER A 80 7.53 -6.35 22.60
CA SER A 80 7.37 -7.13 21.37
C SER A 80 8.52 -6.84 20.41
N THR A 81 8.85 -5.57 20.19
CA THR A 81 9.93 -5.19 19.28
C THR A 81 11.28 -5.71 19.77
N ASN A 82 11.57 -5.60 21.07
CA ASN A 82 12.80 -6.14 21.65
C ASN A 82 12.89 -7.66 21.49
N ALA A 83 11.82 -8.39 21.79
CA ALA A 83 11.80 -9.84 21.67
C ALA A 83 12.03 -10.32 20.22
N LEU A 84 11.48 -9.61 19.24
CA LEU A 84 11.67 -9.92 17.82
C LEU A 84 13.10 -9.62 17.33
N ILE A 85 13.71 -8.52 17.80
CA ILE A 85 15.11 -8.21 17.48
C ILE A 85 16.05 -9.27 18.05
N GLU A 86 15.86 -9.68 19.31
CA GLU A 86 16.69 -10.73 19.90
C GLU A 86 16.46 -12.08 19.23
N PHE A 87 15.21 -12.45 18.93
CA PHE A 87 14.91 -13.67 18.16
C PHE A 87 15.63 -13.68 16.81
N TYR A 88 15.65 -12.55 16.10
CA TYR A 88 16.35 -12.44 14.81
C TYR A 88 17.86 -12.59 14.93
N ARG A 89 18.47 -12.05 15.99
CA ARG A 89 19.92 -12.11 16.21
C ARG A 89 20.44 -13.49 16.63
N GLY A 90 19.55 -14.42 17.00
CA GLY A 90 19.89 -15.70 17.66
C GLY A 90 20.57 -15.50 19.01
#